data_AF-A0A959EHN4-F1
#
_entry.id   AF-A0A959EHN4-F1
#
_cell.length_a   1.000
_cell.length_b   1.000
_cell.length_c   1.000
_cell.angle_alpha   90.00
_cell.angle_beta   90.00
_cell.angle_gamma   90.00
#
_symmetry.space_group_name_H-M   'P 1'
#
loop_
_entity.id
_entity.type
_entity.pdbx_description
1 polymer ?
#
loop_
_entity_poly.entity_id
_entity_poly.type
_entity_poly.pdbx_seq_one_letter_code
_entity_poly.pdbx_strand_id
1 'polypeptide(L)'
;ASLFILGSLLTAVIGAVTYWFNEWRVTVILLGLFVFNYITRSEAFNHQNRAYGMDYQVPPAAYTVEKIQGICGSPELVEDKAATIAILNRWRSRVAPGGGTLPKMVVLSVSGGGLKAASWAMQVVQTADSLMEGQLLGHTVLITGASGGMLGMAYLRELSLQKQRGRPVHLYSRQHIDNITKDLLNSVAFTIVSNDLFLPWATFETGGYTYHKDRGYIFEQQLNENTGYILDKTIGDYRQAEQ
;
A
#
# COMPACT_ATOMS: atom_id res chain seq x y z
N ALA A 1 14.23 -7.14 -15.69
CA ALA A 1 14.37 -8.30 -16.61
C ALA A 1 13.01 -8.83 -17.05
N SER A 2 12.04 -8.96 -16.15
CA SER A 2 10.72 -9.53 -16.44
C SER A 2 9.93 -8.79 -17.53
N LEU A 3 10.07 -7.46 -17.63
CA LEU A 3 9.46 -6.68 -18.72
C LEU A 3 10.02 -7.03 -20.10
N PHE A 4 11.32 -7.33 -20.20
CA PHE A 4 11.92 -7.79 -21.46
C PHE A 4 11.47 -9.20 -21.81
N ILE A 5 11.27 -10.07 -20.81
CA ILE A 5 10.69 -11.40 -21.00
C ILE A 5 9.25 -11.27 -21.51
N LEU A 6 8.42 -10.42 -20.86
CA LEU A 6 7.06 -10.14 -21.30
C LEU A 6 7.02 -9.62 -22.73
N GLY A 7 7.86 -8.62 -23.04
CA GLY A 7 7.99 -8.08 -24.40
C GLY A 7 8.38 -9.15 -25.42
N SER A 8 9.37 -9.98 -25.09
CA SER A 8 9.85 -11.06 -25.96
C SER A 8 8.78 -12.12 -26.20
N LEU A 9 7.99 -12.48 -25.18
CA LEU A 9 6.87 -13.38 -25.30
C LEU A 9 5.78 -12.80 -26.22
N LEU A 10 5.42 -11.53 -26.03
CA LEU A 10 4.45 -10.84 -26.89
C LEU A 10 4.92 -10.78 -28.34
N THR A 11 6.20 -10.43 -28.57
CA THR A 11 6.79 -10.41 -29.91
C THR A 11 6.79 -11.80 -30.54
N ALA A 12 7.11 -12.85 -29.78
CA ALA A 12 7.10 -14.23 -30.28
C ALA A 12 5.68 -14.67 -30.70
N VAL A 13 4.66 -14.37 -29.89
CA VAL A 13 3.26 -14.69 -30.20
C VAL A 13 2.80 -13.93 -31.43
N ILE A 14 3.06 -12.62 -31.51
CA ILE A 14 2.70 -11.79 -32.68
C ILE A 14 3.43 -12.28 -33.93
N GLY A 15 4.71 -12.63 -33.80
CA GLY A 15 5.53 -13.20 -34.87
C GLY A 15 4.96 -14.52 -35.39
N ALA A 16 4.56 -15.42 -34.49
CA ALA A 16 3.91 -16.67 -34.85
C ALA A 16 2.58 -16.42 -35.59
N VAL A 17 1.71 -15.56 -35.07
CA VAL A 17 0.44 -15.23 -35.76
C VAL A 17 0.70 -14.61 -37.14
N THR A 18 1.70 -13.73 -37.25
CA THR A 18 2.05 -13.09 -38.52
C THR A 18 2.55 -14.10 -39.54
N TYR A 19 3.43 -15.02 -39.13
CA TYR A 19 4.00 -16.05 -40.00
C TYR A 19 2.94 -17.04 -40.50
N TRP A 20 2.03 -17.49 -39.62
CA TRP A 20 1.06 -18.53 -39.98
C TRP A 20 -0.15 -17.99 -40.76
N PHE A 21 -0.58 -16.75 -40.47
CA PHE A 21 -1.83 -16.21 -41.01
C PHE A 21 -1.64 -15.15 -42.10
N ASN A 22 -0.41 -14.70 -42.39
CA ASN A 22 -0.06 -13.77 -43.47
C ASN A 22 -1.04 -12.58 -43.60
N GLU A 23 -1.86 -12.53 -44.66
CA GLU A 23 -2.84 -11.45 -44.90
C GLU A 23 -3.98 -11.42 -43.88
N TRP A 24 -4.30 -12.57 -43.26
CA TRP A 24 -5.35 -12.67 -42.24
C TRP A 24 -4.88 -12.31 -40.83
N ARG A 25 -3.59 -12.00 -40.63
CA ARG A 25 -3.00 -11.72 -39.31
C ARG A 25 -3.78 -10.67 -38.51
N VAL A 26 -4.23 -9.60 -39.16
CA VAL A 26 -4.95 -8.51 -38.49
C VAL A 26 -6.30 -9.00 -37.99
N THR A 27 -7.05 -9.73 -38.82
CA THR A 27 -8.33 -10.32 -38.46
C THR A 27 -8.20 -11.29 -37.29
N VAL A 28 -7.19 -12.16 -37.30
CA VAL A 28 -6.94 -13.13 -36.23
C VAL A 28 -6.56 -12.42 -34.93
N ILE A 29 -5.71 -11.39 -34.97
CA ILE A 29 -5.37 -10.60 -33.78
C ILE A 29 -6.61 -9.92 -33.20
N LEU A 30 -7.43 -9.28 -34.04
CA LEU A 30 -8.66 -8.62 -33.59
C LEU A 30 -9.65 -9.62 -32.99
N LEU A 31 -9.85 -10.77 -33.64
CA LEU A 31 -10.69 -11.84 -33.10
C LEU A 31 -10.16 -12.34 -31.76
N GLY A 32 -8.84 -12.54 -31.64
CA GLY A 32 -8.17 -12.92 -30.41
C GLY A 32 -8.41 -11.90 -29.29
N LEU A 33 -8.33 -10.60 -29.58
CA LEU A 33 -8.65 -9.54 -28.62
C LEU A 33 -10.12 -9.57 -28.17
N PHE A 34 -11.06 -9.83 -29.08
CA PHE A 34 -12.48 -9.98 -28.72
C PHE A 34 -12.73 -11.20 -27.84
N VAL A 35 -12.15 -12.35 -28.18
CA VAL A 35 -12.25 -13.58 -27.39
C VAL A 35 -11.61 -13.37 -26.01
N PHE A 36 -10.42 -12.79 -25.96
CA PHE A 36 -9.74 -12.46 -24.70
C PHE A 36 -10.61 -11.57 -23.82
N ASN A 37 -11.12 -10.46 -24.36
CA ASN A 37 -12.02 -9.55 -23.63
C ASN A 37 -13.31 -10.25 -23.18
N TYR A 38 -13.84 -11.19 -23.95
CA TYR A 38 -15.01 -11.97 -23.55
C TYR A 38 -14.69 -12.91 -22.36
N ILE A 39 -13.57 -13.64 -22.43
CA ILE A 39 -13.14 -14.58 -21.38
C ILE A 39 -12.82 -13.83 -20.09
N THR A 40 -12.11 -12.69 -20.15
CA THR A 40 -11.71 -11.93 -18.97
C THR A 40 -12.87 -11.27 -18.23
N ARG A 41 -14.06 -11.20 -18.82
CA ARG A 41 -15.28 -10.72 -18.14
C ARG A 41 -15.88 -11.76 -17.20
N SER A 42 -15.54 -13.04 -17.36
CA SER A 42 -16.07 -14.08 -16.49
C SER A 42 -15.51 -13.95 -15.07
N GLU A 43 -16.32 -14.32 -14.08
CA GLU A 43 -15.93 -14.28 -12.66
C GLU A 43 -14.71 -15.15 -12.37
N ALA A 44 -14.49 -16.21 -13.16
CA ALA A 44 -13.32 -17.08 -13.07
C ALA A 44 -11.98 -16.36 -13.37
N PHE A 45 -12.02 -15.21 -14.06
CA PHE A 45 -10.82 -14.40 -14.34
C PHE A 45 -10.84 -13.06 -13.58
N ASN A 46 -12.01 -12.57 -13.18
CA ASN A 46 -12.17 -11.33 -12.43
C ASN A 46 -12.04 -11.56 -10.92
N HIS A 47 -10.80 -11.67 -10.44
CA HIS A 47 -10.52 -11.78 -9.01
C HIS A 47 -10.46 -10.38 -8.39
N GLN A 48 -11.31 -10.14 -7.39
CA GLN A 48 -11.25 -8.92 -6.59
C GLN A 48 -10.15 -9.04 -5.54
N ASN A 49 -9.27 -8.04 -5.48
CA ASN A 49 -8.33 -7.92 -4.37
C ASN A 49 -9.10 -7.64 -3.07
N ARG A 50 -8.73 -8.33 -1.99
CA ARG A 50 -9.40 -8.30 -0.69
C ARG A 50 -8.44 -7.79 0.38
N ALA A 51 -8.98 -7.07 1.36
CA ALA A 51 -8.22 -6.74 2.56
C ALA A 51 -8.03 -8.01 3.39
N TYR A 52 -6.77 -8.39 3.60
CA TYR A 52 -6.44 -9.63 4.28
C TYR A 52 -6.86 -9.59 5.76
N GLY A 53 -7.43 -10.69 6.25
CA GLY A 53 -7.97 -10.81 7.61
C GLY A 53 -9.43 -10.37 7.76
N MET A 54 -10.08 -9.87 6.71
CA MET A 54 -11.53 -9.60 6.71
C MET A 54 -12.36 -10.79 6.19
N ASP A 55 -13.55 -10.96 6.77
CA ASP A 55 -14.54 -11.94 6.31
C ASP A 55 -15.30 -11.41 5.08
N TYR A 56 -15.20 -12.12 3.97
CA TYR A 56 -15.92 -11.82 2.73
C TYR A 56 -16.99 -12.88 2.40
N GLN A 57 -17.28 -13.81 3.32
CA GLN A 57 -18.36 -14.79 3.20
C GLN A 57 -19.71 -14.20 3.64
N VAL A 58 -19.68 -13.11 4.41
CA VAL A 58 -20.88 -12.38 4.82
C VAL A 58 -21.42 -11.49 3.70
N PRO A 59 -22.73 -11.19 3.69
CA PRO A 59 -23.31 -10.24 2.76
C PRO A 59 -22.58 -8.88 2.82
N PRO A 60 -22.20 -8.28 1.68
CA PRO A 60 -21.55 -6.98 1.65
C PRO A 60 -22.37 -5.91 2.36
N ALA A 61 -21.69 -5.01 3.08
CA ALA A 61 -22.35 -3.86 3.68
C ALA A 61 -23.01 -2.98 2.60
N ALA A 62 -24.25 -2.56 2.86
CA ALA A 62 -24.98 -1.71 1.93
C ALA A 62 -24.30 -0.34 1.76
N TYR A 63 -23.89 -0.02 0.54
CA TYR A 63 -23.30 1.28 0.19
C TYR A 63 -24.38 2.23 -0.32
N THR A 64 -25.15 2.81 0.60
CA THR A 64 -26.21 3.78 0.29
C THR A 64 -26.03 5.08 1.07
N VAL A 65 -26.61 6.17 0.56
CA VAL A 65 -26.54 7.49 1.20
C VAL A 65 -27.13 7.43 2.62
N GLU A 66 -28.23 6.72 2.80
CA GLU A 66 -28.91 6.56 4.08
C GLU A 66 -28.01 5.85 5.10
N LYS A 67 -27.30 4.79 4.68
CA LYS A 67 -26.37 4.07 5.55
C LYS A 67 -25.19 4.96 5.94
N ILE A 68 -24.63 5.72 5.00
CA ILE A 68 -23.53 6.66 5.25
C ILE A 68 -23.98 7.77 6.22
N GLN A 69 -25.15 8.35 6.00
CA GLN A 69 -25.73 9.37 6.89
C GLN A 69 -26.01 8.81 8.28
N GLY A 70 -26.47 7.56 8.38
CA GLY A 70 -26.70 6.88 9.65
C GLY A 70 -25.41 6.74 10.48
N ILE A 71 -24.26 6.53 9.84
CA ILE A 71 -22.96 6.46 10.53
C ILE A 71 -22.57 7.82 11.12
N CYS A 72 -22.89 8.93 10.43
CA CYS A 72 -22.57 10.29 10.88
C CYS A 72 -23.28 10.73 12.18
N GLY A 73 -24.28 9.97 12.64
CA GLY A 73 -24.99 10.21 13.92
C GLY A 73 -24.88 9.05 14.90
N SER A 74 -24.02 8.09 14.62
CA SER A 74 -23.91 6.84 15.38
C SER A 74 -23.24 7.04 16.75
N PRO A 75 -23.56 6.23 17.78
CA PRO A 75 -22.83 6.20 19.04
C PRO A 75 -21.32 5.98 18.83
N GLU A 76 -20.94 5.19 17.84
CA GLU A 76 -19.56 4.91 17.44
C GLU A 76 -18.81 6.20 17.06
N LEU A 77 -19.47 7.17 16.41
CA LEU A 77 -18.87 8.47 16.12
C LEU A 77 -18.57 9.27 17.39
N VAL A 78 -19.43 9.18 18.40
CA VAL A 78 -19.22 9.86 19.69
C VAL A 78 -18.01 9.26 20.41
N GLU A 79 -17.92 7.93 20.41
CA GLU A 79 -16.77 7.20 20.97
C GLU A 79 -15.47 7.53 20.23
N ASP A 80 -15.49 7.55 18.89
CA ASP A 80 -14.32 7.88 18.05
C ASP A 80 -13.83 9.33 18.28
N LYS A 81 -14.77 10.28 18.38
CA LYS A 81 -14.46 11.67 18.76
C LYS A 81 -13.81 11.75 20.14
N ALA A 82 -14.36 11.03 21.13
CA ALA A 82 -13.81 11.01 22.48
C ALA A 82 -12.40 10.40 22.52
N ALA A 83 -12.17 9.30 21.78
CA ALA A 83 -10.87 8.67 21.64
C ALA A 83 -9.86 9.62 20.97
N THR A 84 -10.24 10.28 19.87
CA THR A 84 -9.39 11.25 19.16
C THR A 84 -9.01 12.43 20.06
N ILE A 85 -9.95 12.95 20.86
CA ILE A 85 -9.67 14.00 21.85
C ILE A 85 -8.65 13.51 22.89
N ALA A 86 -8.76 12.27 23.35
CA ALA A 86 -7.80 11.70 24.29
C ALA A 86 -6.39 11.61 23.68
N ILE A 87 -6.27 11.17 22.43
CA ILE A 87 -5.00 11.12 21.67
C ILE A 87 -4.39 12.53 21.57
N LEU A 88 -5.19 13.53 21.17
CA LEU A 88 -4.72 14.92 21.04
C LEU A 88 -4.28 15.52 22.37
N ASN A 89 -4.96 15.19 23.47
CA ASN A 89 -4.58 15.64 24.81
C ASN A 89 -3.24 15.03 25.26
N ARG A 90 -3.01 13.73 24.99
CA ARG A 90 -1.72 13.07 25.26
C ARG A 90 -0.60 13.62 24.38
N TRP A 91 -0.89 13.89 23.11
CA TRP A 91 0.06 14.56 22.22
C TRP A 91 0.45 15.93 22.76
N ARG A 92 -0.55 16.76 23.13
CA ARG A 92 -0.33 18.10 23.68
C ARG A 92 0.53 18.08 24.95
N SER A 93 0.28 17.16 25.88
CA SER A 93 1.07 17.07 27.11
C SER A 93 2.53 16.66 26.85
N ARG A 94 2.77 15.85 25.81
CA ARG A 94 4.12 15.47 25.36
C ARG A 94 4.90 16.64 24.75
N VAL A 95 4.27 17.45 23.90
CA VAL A 95 4.96 18.53 23.17
C VAL A 95 5.00 19.87 23.91
N ALA A 96 4.13 20.08 24.90
CA ALA A 96 4.05 21.33 25.68
C ALA A 96 3.79 21.05 27.19
N PRO A 97 4.75 20.44 27.91
CA PRO A 97 4.55 19.97 29.29
C PRO A 97 4.34 21.08 30.32
N GLY A 98 4.81 22.31 30.05
CA GLY A 98 4.73 23.44 30.98
C GLY A 98 3.40 24.21 31.00
N GLY A 99 2.47 23.90 30.07
CA GLY A 99 1.27 24.70 29.88
C GLY A 99 1.56 26.15 29.43
N GLY A 100 0.52 26.92 29.12
CA GLY A 100 0.64 28.36 28.84
C GLY A 100 0.45 28.80 27.38
N THR A 101 0.86 27.99 26.40
CA THR A 101 0.57 28.26 24.97
C THR A 101 0.15 27.01 24.22
N LEU A 102 -0.65 27.17 23.15
CA LEU A 102 -1.02 26.05 22.28
C LEU A 102 0.19 25.66 21.41
N PRO A 103 0.61 24.37 21.42
CA PRO A 103 1.72 23.93 20.58
C PRO A 103 1.35 24.01 19.10
N LYS A 104 2.36 24.09 18.22
CA LYS A 104 2.13 24.07 16.77
C LYS A 104 1.81 22.64 16.32
N MET A 105 0.64 22.46 15.73
CA MET A 105 0.24 21.20 15.13
C MET A 105 0.77 21.12 13.69
N VAL A 106 1.41 20.01 13.33
CA VAL A 106 1.89 19.76 11.97
C VAL A 106 1.04 18.67 11.31
N VAL A 107 0.65 18.91 10.07
CA VAL A 107 0.02 17.93 9.18
C VAL A 107 0.93 17.77 7.96
N LEU A 108 1.44 16.55 7.74
CA LEU A 108 2.27 16.24 6.60
C LEU A 108 1.40 15.75 5.45
N SER A 109 1.49 16.42 4.30
CA SER A 109 0.78 16.06 3.08
C SER A 109 1.78 15.65 2.00
N VAL A 110 1.71 14.40 1.54
CA VAL A 110 2.67 13.83 0.58
C VAL A 110 2.01 13.43 -0.75
N SER A 111 2.66 13.78 -1.86
CA SER A 111 2.15 13.48 -3.20
C SER A 111 2.42 12.04 -3.64
N GLY A 112 1.62 11.55 -4.59
CA GLY A 112 1.90 10.31 -5.31
C GLY A 112 2.99 10.47 -6.37
N GLY A 113 3.49 9.33 -6.88
CA GLY A 113 4.54 9.31 -7.91
C GLY A 113 5.47 8.09 -7.85
N GLY A 114 4.95 6.95 -7.36
CA GLY A 114 5.71 5.71 -7.22
C GLY A 114 6.95 5.86 -6.33
N LEU A 115 7.99 5.06 -6.63
CA LEU A 115 9.23 5.02 -5.84
C LEU A 115 9.95 6.36 -5.75
N LYS A 116 9.83 7.23 -6.77
CA LYS A 116 10.41 8.58 -6.75
C LYS A 116 9.76 9.45 -5.66
N ALA A 117 8.43 9.41 -5.56
CA ALA A 117 7.71 10.13 -4.52
C ALA A 117 7.99 9.54 -3.13
N ALA A 118 8.12 8.21 -3.01
CA ALA A 118 8.50 7.55 -1.76
C ALA A 118 9.88 8.01 -1.27
N SER A 119 10.88 7.99 -2.16
CA SER A 119 12.24 8.48 -1.90
C SER A 119 12.24 9.94 -1.47
N TRP A 120 11.60 10.80 -2.27
CA TRP A 120 11.58 12.24 -2.05
C TRP A 120 10.92 12.60 -0.72
N ALA A 121 9.71 12.08 -0.48
CA ALA A 121 8.96 12.37 0.74
C ALA A 121 9.73 11.92 1.97
N MET A 122 10.27 10.70 1.96
CA MET A 122 11.03 10.16 3.09
C MET A 122 12.33 10.93 3.33
N GLN A 123 13.09 11.25 2.28
CA GLN A 123 14.34 12.00 2.37
C GLN A 123 14.10 13.40 2.94
N VAL A 124 13.09 14.11 2.44
CA VAL A 124 12.76 15.47 2.89
C VAL A 124 12.37 15.45 4.37
N VAL A 125 11.47 14.55 4.77
CA VAL A 125 11.00 14.50 6.17
C VAL A 125 12.09 14.03 7.11
N GLN A 126 12.90 13.01 6.76
CA GLN A 126 14.05 12.60 7.57
C GLN A 126 15.06 13.74 7.75
N THR A 127 15.36 14.47 6.68
CA THR A 127 16.32 15.58 6.74
C THR A 127 15.77 16.71 7.60
N ALA A 128 14.52 17.12 7.37
CA ALA A 128 13.88 18.19 8.12
C ALA A 128 13.72 17.83 9.61
N ASP A 129 13.28 16.61 9.92
CA ASP A 129 13.14 16.15 11.30
C ASP A 129 14.49 16.02 12.00
N SER A 130 15.54 15.57 11.30
CA SER A 130 16.90 15.54 11.83
C SER A 130 17.43 16.94 12.16
N LEU A 131 17.20 17.93 11.29
CA LEU A 131 17.60 19.33 11.52
C LEU A 131 16.80 19.98 12.65
N MET A 132 15.58 19.51 12.89
CA MET A 132 14.71 19.94 13.97
C MET A 132 14.82 19.05 15.21
N GLU A 133 15.84 18.21 15.32
CA GLU A 133 16.08 17.33 16.48
C GLU A 133 14.86 16.48 16.89
N GLY A 134 14.08 16.01 15.91
CA GLY A 134 12.87 15.19 16.14
C GLY A 134 11.60 15.99 16.42
N GLN A 135 11.66 17.32 16.45
CA GLN A 135 10.50 18.16 16.75
C GLN A 135 9.45 18.14 15.63
N LEU A 136 9.83 17.91 14.38
CA LEU A 136 8.88 17.87 13.26
C LEU A 136 7.92 16.69 13.40
N LEU A 137 8.45 15.47 13.54
CA LEU A 137 7.65 14.27 13.77
C LEU A 137 6.98 14.30 15.14
N GLY A 138 7.61 14.90 16.16
CA GLY A 138 7.00 15.09 17.48
C GLY A 138 5.70 15.91 17.46
N HIS A 139 5.66 16.96 16.62
CA HIS A 139 4.50 17.83 16.41
C HIS A 139 3.54 17.37 15.30
N THR A 140 3.90 16.32 14.55
CA THR A 140 3.04 15.77 13.49
C THR A 140 1.92 14.94 14.09
N VAL A 141 0.66 15.30 13.80
CA VAL A 141 -0.52 14.57 14.27
C VAL A 141 -1.20 13.75 13.18
N LEU A 142 -0.95 14.11 11.92
CA LEU A 142 -1.51 13.42 10.76
C LEU A 142 -0.49 13.44 9.63
N ILE A 143 -0.33 12.27 9.00
CA ILE A 143 0.35 12.13 7.72
C ILE A 143 -0.69 11.63 6.72
N THR A 144 -0.90 12.39 5.65
CA THR A 144 -1.89 12.10 4.61
C THR A 144 -1.27 12.30 3.23
N GLY A 145 -1.86 11.70 2.20
CA GLY A 145 -1.30 11.76 0.87
C GLY A 145 -1.75 10.64 -0.05
N ALA A 146 -0.94 10.36 -1.06
CA ALA A 146 -1.25 9.34 -2.06
C ALA A 146 -0.06 8.44 -2.42
N SER A 147 -0.36 7.18 -2.75
CA SER A 147 0.54 6.24 -3.46
C SER A 147 1.95 6.17 -2.84
N GLY A 148 3.01 6.30 -3.64
CA GLY A 148 4.39 6.18 -3.20
C GLY A 148 4.78 7.11 -2.05
N GLY A 149 4.26 8.35 -2.01
CA GLY A 149 4.51 9.24 -0.87
C GLY A 149 4.01 8.64 0.44
N MET A 150 2.82 8.03 0.43
CA MET A 150 2.27 7.32 1.60
C MET A 150 3.09 6.08 1.97
N LEU A 151 3.66 5.35 1.00
CA LEU A 151 4.56 4.22 1.31
C LEU A 151 5.83 4.68 2.03
N GLY A 152 6.45 5.77 1.57
CA GLY A 152 7.61 6.37 2.23
C GLY A 152 7.29 6.85 3.65
N MET A 153 6.13 7.48 3.83
CA MET A 153 5.69 7.95 5.14
C MET A 153 5.28 6.82 6.09
N ALA A 154 4.61 5.78 5.60
CA ALA A 154 4.25 4.61 6.40
C ALA A 154 5.51 3.91 6.92
N TYR A 155 6.54 3.76 6.07
CA TYR A 155 7.82 3.21 6.49
C TYR A 155 8.52 4.09 7.52
N LEU A 156 8.59 5.40 7.29
CA LEU A 156 9.17 6.34 8.25
C LEU A 156 8.45 6.32 9.61
N ARG A 157 7.12 6.28 9.60
CA ARG A 157 6.28 6.21 10.80
C ARG A 157 6.55 4.92 11.56
N GLU A 158 6.69 3.78 10.88
CA GLU A 158 7.02 2.52 11.54
C GLU A 158 8.42 2.52 12.15
N LEU A 159 9.42 3.06 11.45
CA LEU A 159 10.77 3.25 12.02
C LEU A 159 10.75 4.11 13.27
N SER A 160 9.95 5.18 13.27
CA SER A 160 9.75 6.04 14.44
C SER A 160 9.12 5.28 15.61
N LEU A 161 8.09 4.46 15.36
CA LEU A 161 7.48 3.61 16.38
C LEU A 161 8.49 2.61 16.96
N GLN A 162 9.30 1.96 16.12
CA GLN A 162 10.30 1.00 16.58
C GLN A 162 11.39 1.67 17.45
N LYS A 163 11.82 2.88 17.08
CA LYS A 163 12.72 3.69 17.92
C LYS A 163 12.08 4.03 19.28
N GLN A 164 10.81 4.43 19.30
CA GLN A 164 10.08 4.72 20.55
C GLN A 164 9.94 3.48 21.44
N ARG A 165 9.86 2.28 20.85
CA ARG A 165 9.86 0.99 21.55
C ARG A 165 11.25 0.53 21.99
N GLY A 166 12.28 1.37 21.86
CA GLY A 166 13.64 1.06 22.29
C GLY A 166 14.41 0.12 21.37
N ARG A 167 13.91 -0.16 20.16
CA ARG A 167 14.71 -0.92 19.18
C ARG A 167 15.87 -0.08 18.65
N PRO A 168 17.02 -0.68 18.34
CA PRO A 168 18.19 0.01 17.82
C PRO A 168 17.99 0.44 16.35
N VAL A 169 17.12 1.43 16.13
CA VAL A 169 16.79 1.97 14.80
C VAL A 169 17.41 3.35 14.63
N HIS A 170 18.30 3.47 13.64
CA HIS A 170 18.87 4.75 13.22
C HIS A 170 17.91 5.46 12.26
N LEU A 171 16.89 6.12 12.82
CA LEU A 171 15.75 6.71 12.09
C LEU A 171 16.12 7.52 10.82
N TYR A 172 17.24 8.24 10.84
CA TYR A 172 17.67 9.11 9.74
C TYR A 172 18.71 8.45 8.82
N SER A 173 18.88 7.12 8.91
CA SER A 173 19.81 6.38 8.05
C SER A 173 19.36 6.43 6.60
N ARG A 174 20.31 6.72 5.69
CA ARG A 174 20.11 6.64 4.24
C ARG A 174 19.69 5.25 3.79
N GLN A 175 20.04 4.20 4.54
CA GLN A 175 19.63 2.83 4.24
C GLN A 175 18.10 2.68 4.12
N HIS A 176 17.32 3.48 4.86
CA HIS A 176 15.87 3.43 4.77
C HIS A 176 15.36 4.00 3.43
N ILE A 177 16.03 5.02 2.89
CA ILE A 177 15.76 5.53 1.54
C ILE A 177 16.13 4.49 0.49
N ASP A 178 17.28 3.83 0.64
CA ASP A 178 17.70 2.77 -0.28
C ASP A 178 16.70 1.60 -0.24
N ASN A 179 16.22 1.21 0.95
CA ASN A 179 15.24 0.15 1.12
C ASN A 179 13.89 0.46 0.45
N ILE A 180 13.33 1.65 0.67
CA ILE A 180 12.02 2.01 0.11
C ILE A 180 12.06 2.25 -1.40
N THR A 181 13.26 2.42 -1.98
CA THR A 181 13.46 2.65 -3.42
C THR A 181 13.87 1.41 -4.20
N LYS A 182 14.10 0.28 -3.52
CA LYS A 182 14.28 -1.02 -4.17
C LYS A 182 13.09 -1.32 -5.09
N ASP A 183 13.38 -2.08 -6.14
CA ASP A 183 12.41 -2.39 -7.16
C ASP A 183 11.21 -3.15 -6.58
N LEU A 184 10.01 -2.73 -7.00
CA LEU A 184 8.73 -3.39 -6.68
C LEU A 184 8.08 -3.98 -7.92
N LEU A 185 8.46 -3.50 -9.12
CA LEU A 185 7.71 -3.77 -10.34
C LEU A 185 8.22 -4.99 -11.11
N ASN A 186 9.47 -5.43 -10.92
CA ASN A 186 9.99 -6.61 -11.60
C ASN A 186 9.28 -7.88 -11.11
N SER A 187 8.94 -7.97 -9.83
CA SER A 187 8.20 -9.10 -9.23
C SER A 187 6.74 -9.10 -9.67
N VAL A 188 6.11 -7.93 -9.77
CA VAL A 188 4.77 -7.78 -10.35
C VAL A 188 4.78 -8.15 -11.84
N ALA A 189 5.74 -7.65 -12.61
CA ALA A 189 5.88 -7.97 -14.03
C ALA A 189 6.18 -9.46 -14.27
N PHE A 190 6.95 -10.09 -13.38
CA PHE A 190 7.17 -11.55 -13.43
C PHE A 190 5.86 -12.30 -13.22
N THR A 191 5.05 -11.88 -12.24
CA THR A 191 3.74 -12.49 -11.94
C THR A 191 2.78 -12.38 -13.12
N ILE A 192 2.81 -11.28 -13.87
CA ILE A 192 2.03 -11.15 -15.11
C ILE A 192 2.41 -12.25 -16.11
N VAL A 193 3.71 -12.52 -16.26
CA VAL A 193 4.21 -13.54 -17.20
C VAL A 193 3.93 -14.96 -16.68
N SER A 194 4.16 -15.22 -15.40
CA SER A 194 4.17 -16.57 -14.85
C SER A 194 2.83 -17.04 -14.30
N ASN A 195 1.98 -16.13 -13.81
CA ASN A 195 0.76 -16.44 -13.08
C ASN A 195 -0.48 -16.04 -13.88
N ASP A 196 -0.53 -14.81 -14.37
CA ASP A 196 -1.75 -14.28 -14.99
C ASP A 196 -2.00 -14.84 -16.39
N LEU A 197 -0.94 -15.13 -17.15
CA LEU A 197 -1.04 -15.81 -18.44
C LEU A 197 -1.42 -17.29 -18.30
N PHE A 198 -1.25 -17.89 -17.11
CA PHE A 198 -1.42 -19.33 -16.87
C PHE A 198 -2.45 -19.67 -15.79
N LEU A 199 -3.29 -18.70 -15.39
CA LEU A 199 -4.28 -18.73 -14.30
C LEU A 199 -3.69 -18.75 -12.87
N PRO A 200 -4.11 -17.85 -11.97
CA PRO A 200 -3.58 -17.76 -10.61
C PRO A 200 -4.17 -18.82 -9.67
N TRP A 201 -3.53 -19.98 -9.58
CA TRP A 201 -4.00 -21.07 -8.70
C TRP A 201 -3.44 -20.99 -7.27
N ALA A 202 -2.42 -20.16 -7.03
CA ALA A 202 -1.77 -20.11 -5.73
C ALA A 202 -2.62 -19.34 -4.71
N THR A 203 -2.94 -19.98 -3.59
CA THR A 203 -3.63 -19.38 -2.46
C THR A 203 -2.71 -19.23 -1.25
N PHE A 204 -3.15 -18.46 -0.26
CA PHE A 204 -2.54 -18.36 1.05
C PHE A 204 -3.61 -18.15 2.12
N GLU A 205 -3.26 -18.40 3.37
CA GLU A 205 -4.17 -18.26 4.51
C GLU A 205 -3.69 -17.16 5.47
N THR A 206 -4.62 -16.34 5.95
CA THR A 206 -4.37 -15.37 7.01
C THR A 206 -5.69 -14.99 7.70
N GLY A 207 -5.65 -14.77 9.01
CA GLY A 207 -6.84 -14.45 9.81
C GLY A 207 -7.94 -15.52 9.76
N GLY A 208 -7.62 -16.77 9.43
CA GLY A 208 -8.59 -17.86 9.27
C GLY A 208 -9.30 -17.90 7.92
N TYR A 209 -8.91 -17.06 6.96
CA TYR A 209 -9.48 -17.02 5.62
C TYR A 209 -8.44 -17.35 4.54
N THR A 210 -8.91 -17.93 3.45
CA THR A 210 -8.09 -18.23 2.26
C THR A 210 -8.23 -17.13 1.21
N TYR A 211 -7.10 -16.65 0.69
CA TYR A 211 -7.02 -15.63 -0.34
C TYR A 211 -6.16 -16.10 -1.51
N HIS A 212 -6.36 -15.51 -2.70
CA HIS A 212 -5.51 -15.75 -3.86
C HIS A 212 -4.26 -14.87 -3.80
N LYS A 213 -3.11 -15.41 -4.23
CA LYS A 213 -1.88 -14.66 -4.43
C LYS A 213 -1.99 -13.86 -5.73
N ASP A 214 -2.49 -12.65 -5.61
CA ASP A 214 -2.61 -11.71 -6.73
C ASP A 214 -1.40 -10.77 -6.84
N ARG A 215 -1.46 -9.80 -7.75
CA ARG A 215 -0.40 -8.80 -7.92
C ARG A 215 -0.22 -7.91 -6.68
N GLY A 216 -1.29 -7.67 -5.92
CA GLY A 216 -1.25 -6.91 -4.67
C GLY A 216 -0.46 -7.65 -3.60
N TYR A 217 -0.70 -8.95 -3.45
CA TYR A 217 0.07 -9.84 -2.57
C TYR A 217 1.57 -9.78 -2.91
N ILE A 218 1.92 -9.94 -4.19
CA ILE A 218 3.33 -9.94 -4.62
C ILE A 218 3.98 -8.57 -4.38
N PHE A 219 3.24 -7.48 -4.61
CA PHE A 219 3.71 -6.13 -4.30
C PHE A 219 4.01 -5.97 -2.80
N GLU A 220 3.10 -6.42 -1.94
CA GLU A 220 3.24 -6.35 -0.48
C GLU A 220 4.42 -7.19 0.02
N GLN A 221 4.58 -8.42 -0.49
CA GLN A 221 5.71 -9.28 -0.16
C GLN A 221 7.05 -8.65 -0.57
N GLN A 222 7.13 -8.10 -1.80
CA GLN A 222 8.35 -7.42 -2.24
C GLN A 222 8.65 -6.18 -1.39
N LEU A 223 7.61 -5.42 -0.98
CA LEU A 223 7.77 -4.26 -0.10
C LEU A 223 8.27 -4.68 1.29
N ASN A 224 7.73 -5.77 1.84
CA ASN A 224 8.18 -6.34 3.10
C ASN A 224 9.65 -6.79 3.01
N GLU A 225 10.02 -7.57 1.99
CA GLU A 225 11.42 -7.95 1.74
C GLU A 225 12.35 -6.73 1.65
N ASN A 226 11.95 -5.72 0.86
CA ASN A 226 12.74 -4.52 0.63
C ASN A 226 13.01 -3.74 1.93
N THR A 227 12.03 -3.74 2.84
CA THR A 227 12.08 -3.04 4.13
C THR A 227 12.54 -3.91 5.31
N GLY A 228 12.89 -5.17 5.06
CA GLY A 228 13.34 -6.10 6.10
C GLY A 228 12.21 -6.59 7.01
N TYR A 229 11.01 -6.77 6.47
CA TYR A 229 9.79 -7.25 7.11
C TYR A 229 9.29 -6.39 8.28
N ILE A 230 9.78 -5.16 8.38
CA ILE A 230 9.33 -4.23 9.43
C ILE A 230 7.87 -3.79 9.24
N LEU A 231 7.40 -3.79 7.99
CA LEU A 231 6.03 -3.47 7.59
C LEU A 231 5.09 -4.69 7.56
N ASP A 232 5.59 -5.89 7.86
CA ASP A 232 4.80 -7.12 7.91
C ASP A 232 3.91 -7.11 9.16
N LYS A 233 2.80 -6.37 9.06
CA LYS A 233 1.88 -6.02 10.14
C LYS A 233 0.46 -5.87 9.64
N THR A 234 -0.48 -6.20 10.51
CA THR A 234 -1.89 -5.88 10.31
C THR A 234 -2.20 -4.46 10.77
N ILE A 235 -3.30 -3.87 10.29
CA ILE A 235 -3.81 -2.59 10.82
C ILE A 235 -4.05 -2.68 12.33
N GLY A 236 -4.50 -3.84 12.83
CA GLY A 236 -4.72 -4.09 14.25
C GLY A 236 -3.48 -3.98 15.12
N ASP A 237 -2.29 -4.25 14.58
CA ASP A 237 -1.01 -4.17 15.32
C ASP A 237 -0.65 -2.75 15.76
N TYR A 238 -1.26 -1.75 15.11
CA TYR A 238 -1.06 -0.34 15.42
C TYR A 238 -2.03 0.19 16.48
N ARG A 239 -3.10 -0.54 16.81
CA ARG A 239 -4.16 -0.07 17.71
C ARG A 239 -3.63 0.44 19.05
N GLN A 240 -2.70 -0.29 19.67
CA GLN A 240 -2.13 0.14 20.96
C GLN A 240 -1.28 1.41 20.84
N ALA A 241 -0.58 1.60 19.71
CA ALA A 241 0.23 2.79 19.48
C ALA A 241 -0.63 4.03 19.13
N GLU A 242 -1.90 3.82 18.78
CA GLU A 242 -2.86 4.83 18.34
C GLU A 242 -3.95 5.09 19.40
N GLN A 243 -3.69 4.76 20.66
CA GLN A 243 -4.57 5.00 21.82
C GLN A 243 -3.88 5.81 22.90
#